data_AF-A0A2V9PPC6-F1
#
_entry.id   AF-A0A2V9PPC6-F1
#
_cell.length_a   1.000
_cell.length_b   1.000
_cell.length_c   1.000
_cell.angle_alpha   90.00
_cell.angle_beta   90.00
_cell.angle_gamma   90.00
#
_symmetry.space_group_name_H-M   'P 1'
#
loop_
_entity.id
_entity.type
_entity.pdbx_description
1 polymer ?
#
loop_
_entity_poly.entity_id
_entity_poly.type
_entity_poly.pdbx_seq_one_letter_code
_entity_poly.pdbx_strand_id
1 'polypeptide(L)'
;MLAGVGVPDLRGSQNKGTFYTQDTGVRAGESEQVVFLESGDDLKAQVIGPRNTKHSPAADATCPVRVQVKKEAHALVIETGGTPGKIEVKEKAWSEWVRFKFKLSILQSVTGIARFYVRQIEPQVEFYVSAVNFDPGAPLFAVSSPPAYAKDLAEQIGVFSTLGMAEDHNGLNNGRLDEAAFLAQCELVLEERERMMRFELDQFKEGFFFLLYDTPDRVQHMVWRFRDREHPGFEPDLAREYSTLIEQQYARCDKLLAPVLDKVDENTMLVVLSDHGFNTFRRAFDTNTWLWQNQLLVLKNGKTPNEEMREGLTEVDWSRTYAYATGLGGIYLNFKGREREGILEEGAEADRVRNAIQSGMPQASDSTKNRPVIQSVSRREEIYSGPYAANAPDLLVNFCPGYRVSWQSAVGGFANSLIEDNMRRWSGDHIVDPEAVPGILFMSQDPHPAAKDATRVGHPNGHFPNIIDLAPTILNYLGVPVPQVMEGTSLI
;
A
#
# COMPACT_ATOMS: atom_id res chain seq x y z
N MET A 1 -13.04 16.50 -2.84
CA MET A 1 -12.28 15.36 -2.26
C MET A 1 -12.05 14.31 -3.34
N LEU A 2 -10.80 13.88 -3.53
CA LEU A 2 -10.48 12.74 -4.41
C LEU A 2 -10.68 11.42 -3.66
N ALA A 3 -10.96 10.35 -4.40
CA ALA A 3 -10.97 9.00 -3.83
C ALA A 3 -9.56 8.59 -3.40
N GLY A 4 -9.44 7.85 -2.29
CA GLY A 4 -8.16 7.48 -1.67
C GLY A 4 -7.62 6.11 -2.11
N VAL A 5 -6.93 5.42 -1.19
CA VAL A 5 -6.14 4.19 -1.43
C VAL A 5 -6.88 3.00 -2.05
N GLY A 6 -8.22 3.02 -2.11
CA GLY A 6 -9.04 1.94 -2.64
C GLY A 6 -9.33 1.99 -4.14
N VAL A 7 -8.88 3.02 -4.88
CA VAL A 7 -9.20 3.13 -6.32
C VAL A 7 -8.39 2.12 -7.14
N PRO A 8 -9.05 1.17 -7.84
CA PRO A 8 -8.36 0.18 -8.66
C PRO A 8 -7.92 0.77 -10.00
N ASP A 9 -7.08 0.01 -10.71
CA ASP A 9 -6.82 0.22 -12.12
C ASP A 9 -8.06 -0.11 -12.96
N LEU A 10 -8.02 0.24 -14.25
CA LEU A 10 -9.12 0.05 -15.19
C LEU A 10 -9.49 -1.44 -15.37
N ARG A 11 -8.64 -2.35 -14.90
CA ARG A 11 -8.83 -3.81 -14.97
C ARG A 11 -9.35 -4.40 -13.65
N GLY A 12 -9.57 -3.58 -12.63
CA GLY A 12 -10.10 -3.98 -11.33
C GLY A 12 -9.05 -4.54 -10.35
N SER A 13 -7.77 -4.27 -10.59
CA SER A 13 -6.67 -4.65 -9.69
C SER A 13 -6.10 -3.42 -8.97
N GLN A 14 -5.30 -3.60 -7.92
CA GLN A 14 -4.73 -2.45 -7.20
C GLN A 14 -3.69 -1.69 -8.04
N ASN A 15 -2.76 -2.42 -8.63
CA ASN A 15 -1.76 -1.90 -9.57
C ASN A 15 -1.22 -3.07 -10.38
N LYS A 16 -1.66 -3.20 -11.64
CA LYS A 16 -1.22 -4.25 -12.54
C LYS A 16 -0.65 -3.59 -13.79
N GLY A 17 0.66 -3.58 -13.96
CA GLY A 17 1.27 -3.12 -15.20
C GLY A 17 1.41 -4.22 -16.25
N THR A 18 2.05 -3.88 -17.37
CA THR A 18 2.31 -4.79 -18.48
C THR A 18 3.75 -4.64 -18.94
N PHE A 19 4.50 -5.74 -18.92
CA PHE A 19 5.87 -5.81 -19.40
C PHE A 19 5.91 -6.31 -20.83
N TYR A 20 6.66 -5.63 -21.70
CA TYR A 20 6.81 -5.95 -23.11
C TYR A 20 8.26 -6.28 -23.37
N THR A 21 8.52 -7.45 -23.95
CA THR A 21 9.90 -7.94 -24.16
C THR A 21 9.99 -8.81 -25.41
N GLN A 22 11.17 -8.82 -26.03
CA GLN A 22 11.51 -9.79 -27.08
C GLN A 22 11.98 -11.14 -26.49
N ASP A 23 12.23 -11.22 -25.18
CA ASP A 23 12.64 -12.44 -24.51
C ASP A 23 11.44 -13.35 -24.19
N THR A 24 11.26 -14.39 -25.01
CA THR A 24 10.23 -15.42 -24.82
C THR A 24 10.44 -16.32 -23.57
N GLY A 25 11.61 -16.24 -22.94
CA GLY A 25 11.93 -16.92 -21.69
C GLY A 25 11.28 -16.29 -20.46
N VAL A 26 10.86 -15.02 -20.55
CA VAL A 26 10.28 -14.29 -19.42
C VAL A 26 8.93 -14.88 -19.00
N ARG A 27 8.66 -14.86 -17.70
CA ARG A 27 7.39 -15.25 -17.09
C ARG A 27 6.81 -14.07 -16.31
N ALA A 28 5.48 -13.97 -16.28
CA ALA A 28 4.79 -12.93 -15.54
C ALA A 28 4.97 -13.14 -14.02
N GLY A 29 5.25 -12.06 -13.32
CA GLY A 29 5.30 -11.99 -11.87
C GLY A 29 3.94 -11.73 -11.23
N GLU A 30 3.97 -11.33 -9.95
CA GLU A 30 2.78 -11.01 -9.18
C GLU A 30 2.10 -9.76 -9.74
N SER A 31 0.78 -9.79 -9.93
CA SER A 31 -0.01 -8.69 -10.48
C SER A 31 0.62 -8.06 -11.74
N GLU A 32 1.01 -8.89 -12.70
CA GLU A 32 1.65 -8.47 -13.94
C GLU A 32 0.99 -9.12 -15.17
N GLN A 33 1.17 -8.51 -16.35
CA GLN A 33 1.07 -9.20 -17.63
C GLN A 33 2.38 -9.08 -18.41
N VAL A 34 2.71 -10.10 -19.20
CA VAL A 34 3.86 -10.09 -20.12
C VAL A 34 3.34 -10.21 -21.55
N VAL A 35 3.82 -9.35 -22.43
CA VAL A 35 3.54 -9.35 -23.87
C VAL A 35 4.84 -9.54 -24.62
N PHE A 36 4.88 -10.55 -25.49
CA PHE A 36 6.04 -10.82 -26.32
C PHE A 36 6.01 -9.99 -27.60
N LEU A 37 7.11 -9.32 -27.88
CA LEU A 37 7.33 -8.49 -29.06
C LEU A 37 7.99 -9.33 -30.17
N GLU A 38 7.66 -9.02 -31.41
CA GLU A 38 8.35 -9.57 -32.57
C GLU A 38 9.81 -9.08 -32.63
N SER A 39 10.66 -9.79 -33.39
CA SER A 39 12.02 -9.32 -33.67
C SER A 39 12.01 -8.15 -34.65
N GLY A 40 12.95 -7.21 -34.48
CA GLY A 40 13.12 -6.06 -35.38
C GLY A 40 13.03 -4.72 -34.66
N ASP A 41 13.05 -3.64 -35.44
CA ASP A 41 13.12 -2.25 -34.96
C ASP A 41 11.81 -1.47 -35.19
N ASP A 42 10.81 -2.10 -35.80
CA ASP A 42 9.47 -1.56 -36.02
C ASP A 42 8.43 -2.56 -35.50
N LEU A 43 8.01 -2.36 -34.27
CA LEU A 43 7.26 -3.34 -33.49
C LEU A 43 5.79 -2.94 -33.41
N LYS A 44 4.91 -3.92 -33.61
CA LYS A 44 3.47 -3.78 -33.35
C LYS A 44 3.17 -4.33 -31.97
N ALA A 45 2.52 -3.53 -31.14
CA ALA A 45 2.08 -3.95 -29.82
C ALA A 45 0.69 -3.37 -29.51
N GLN A 46 0.21 -3.62 -28.30
CA GLN A 46 -1.07 -3.10 -27.85
C GLN A 46 -1.02 -2.81 -26.35
N VAL A 47 -1.62 -1.70 -25.94
CA VAL A 47 -1.89 -1.42 -24.52
C VAL A 47 -3.15 -2.17 -24.12
N ILE A 48 -3.06 -2.90 -23.01
CA ILE A 48 -4.14 -3.76 -22.51
C ILE A 48 -5.01 -2.97 -21.53
N GLY A 49 -6.29 -2.83 -21.85
CA GLY A 49 -7.28 -2.11 -21.05
C GLY A 49 -8.23 -3.06 -20.29
N PRO A 50 -9.46 -2.60 -19.99
CA PRO A 50 -10.42 -3.34 -19.17
C PRO A 50 -10.87 -4.65 -19.81
N ARG A 51 -11.28 -5.61 -18.97
CA ARG A 51 -11.91 -6.85 -19.41
C ARG A 51 -13.27 -6.54 -20.08
N ASN A 52 -13.42 -6.92 -21.34
CA ASN A 52 -14.67 -6.76 -22.08
C ASN A 52 -15.49 -8.06 -22.05
N THR A 53 -16.46 -8.12 -21.14
CA THR A 53 -17.41 -9.24 -21.00
C THR A 53 -18.51 -9.28 -22.06
N LYS A 54 -18.63 -8.23 -22.89
CA LYS A 54 -19.60 -8.16 -24.01
C LYS A 54 -19.06 -8.82 -25.28
N HIS A 55 -17.76 -9.08 -25.35
CA HIS A 55 -17.17 -9.90 -26.40
C HIS A 55 -17.37 -11.39 -26.07
N SER A 56 -17.56 -12.24 -27.09
CA SER A 56 -17.67 -13.69 -26.92
C SER A 56 -16.59 -14.40 -27.76
N PRO A 57 -15.61 -15.07 -27.12
CA PRO A 57 -15.40 -15.17 -25.67
C PRO A 57 -14.97 -13.82 -25.06
N ALA A 58 -15.15 -13.63 -23.75
CA ALA A 58 -14.68 -12.41 -23.09
C ALA A 58 -13.18 -12.20 -23.38
N ALA A 59 -12.80 -10.96 -23.67
CA ALA A 59 -11.44 -10.59 -24.05
C ALA A 59 -11.09 -9.22 -23.45
N ASP A 60 -9.81 -8.90 -23.32
CA ASP A 60 -9.40 -7.57 -22.87
C ASP A 60 -9.59 -6.58 -24.03
N ALA A 61 -10.13 -5.40 -23.75
CA ALA A 61 -10.12 -4.32 -24.73
C ALA A 61 -8.70 -3.80 -24.88
N THR A 62 -8.26 -3.51 -26.10
CA THR A 62 -6.88 -3.06 -26.35
C THR A 62 -6.83 -1.79 -27.20
N CYS A 63 -5.72 -1.08 -27.12
CA CYS A 63 -5.40 0.05 -27.99
C CYS A 63 -4.09 -0.25 -28.73
N PRO A 64 -4.08 -0.29 -30.08
CA PRO A 64 -2.87 -0.62 -30.83
C PRO A 64 -1.83 0.49 -30.69
N VAL A 65 -0.57 0.09 -30.55
CA VAL A 65 0.58 1.00 -30.57
C VAL A 65 1.63 0.48 -31.55
N ARG A 66 2.39 1.41 -32.14
CA ARG A 66 3.54 1.08 -32.98
C ARG A 66 4.80 1.67 -32.36
N VAL A 67 5.80 0.84 -32.15
CA VAL A 67 7.03 1.19 -31.44
C VAL A 67 8.19 1.13 -32.43
N GLN A 68 8.80 2.28 -32.71
CA GLN A 68 10.00 2.39 -33.52
C GLN A 68 11.22 2.49 -32.60
N VAL A 69 12.16 1.56 -32.78
CA VAL A 69 13.40 1.51 -32.02
C VAL A 69 14.41 2.47 -32.66
N LYS A 70 14.94 3.41 -31.88
CA LYS A 70 15.99 4.34 -32.31
C LYS A 70 17.27 4.05 -31.53
N LYS A 71 18.02 3.02 -31.97
CA LYS A 71 19.23 2.52 -31.29
C LYS A 71 20.26 3.62 -31.03
N GLU A 72 20.61 4.41 -32.04
CA GLU A 72 21.58 5.52 -31.91
C GLU A 72 21.13 6.59 -30.91
N ALA A 73 19.83 6.79 -30.74
CA ALA A 73 19.26 7.76 -29.82
C ALA A 73 18.99 7.19 -28.42
N HIS A 74 19.21 5.88 -28.22
CA HIS A 74 18.79 5.15 -27.02
C HIS A 74 17.34 5.50 -26.62
N ALA A 75 16.43 5.48 -27.60
CA ALA A 75 15.02 5.79 -27.37
C ALA A 75 14.05 4.89 -28.16
N LEU A 76 12.83 4.81 -27.65
CA LEU A 76 11.66 4.31 -28.37
C LEU A 76 10.78 5.48 -28.81
N VAL A 77 10.40 5.49 -30.07
CA VAL A 77 9.41 6.42 -30.63
C VAL A 77 8.10 5.66 -30.79
N ILE A 78 7.08 6.03 -30.01
CA ILE A 78 5.84 5.26 -29.88
C ILE A 78 4.68 6.06 -30.48
N GLU A 79 4.06 5.53 -31.53
CA GLU A 79 2.73 5.96 -32.00
C GLU A 79 1.68 5.31 -31.10
N THR A 80 0.99 6.12 -30.30
CA THR A 80 0.25 5.62 -29.13
C THR A 80 -1.19 5.20 -29.43
N GLY A 81 -1.76 5.60 -30.57
CA GLY A 81 -3.19 5.48 -30.82
C GLY A 81 -4.07 6.30 -29.86
N GLY A 82 -3.46 7.12 -29.01
CA GLY A 82 -4.07 7.92 -27.95
C GLY A 82 -3.71 9.40 -28.04
N THR A 83 -3.64 10.08 -26.90
CA THR A 83 -3.22 11.48 -26.81
C THR A 83 -2.19 11.66 -25.70
N PRO A 84 -0.98 12.18 -25.99
CA PRO A 84 -0.48 12.57 -27.32
C PRO A 84 -0.36 11.38 -28.29
N GLY A 85 -0.57 11.62 -29.58
CA GLY A 85 -0.59 10.55 -30.60
C GLY A 85 0.77 9.93 -30.89
N LYS A 86 1.85 10.58 -30.47
CA LYS A 86 3.23 10.13 -30.60
C LYS A 86 4.05 10.65 -29.42
N ILE A 87 4.92 9.80 -28.88
CA ILE A 87 5.88 10.14 -27.83
C ILE A 87 7.26 9.59 -28.16
N GLU A 88 8.30 10.19 -27.58
CA GLU A 88 9.66 9.64 -27.57
C GLU A 88 10.05 9.39 -26.12
N VAL A 89 10.52 8.18 -25.82
CA VAL A 89 10.89 7.77 -24.47
C VAL A 89 12.29 7.22 -24.49
N LYS A 90 13.20 7.86 -23.75
CA LYS A 90 14.58 7.43 -23.62
C LYS A 90 14.68 6.17 -22.76
N GLU A 91 15.69 5.37 -23.03
CA GLU A 91 16.11 4.27 -22.16
C GLU A 91 16.32 4.78 -20.73
N LYS A 92 15.82 4.01 -19.75
CA LYS A 92 15.76 4.36 -18.32
C LYS A 92 14.91 5.60 -17.98
N ALA A 93 13.94 5.96 -18.82
CA ALA A 93 13.03 7.07 -18.55
C ALA A 93 11.56 6.68 -18.64
N TRP A 94 10.74 7.38 -17.84
CA TRP A 94 9.27 7.36 -17.95
C TRP A 94 8.79 8.39 -18.97
N SER A 95 7.71 8.07 -19.68
CA SER A 95 7.01 9.00 -20.56
C SER A 95 6.11 9.95 -19.77
N GLU A 96 5.62 10.99 -20.46
CA GLU A 96 4.39 11.69 -20.05
C GLU A 96 3.18 10.75 -20.02
N TRP A 97 2.07 11.21 -19.44
CA TRP A 97 0.81 10.47 -19.48
C TRP A 97 0.26 10.38 -20.90
N VAL A 98 -0.19 9.19 -21.28
CA VAL A 98 -0.92 8.96 -22.53
C VAL A 98 -2.35 8.56 -22.21
N ARG A 99 -3.31 9.27 -22.79
CA ARG A 99 -4.74 8.95 -22.73
C ARG A 99 -5.11 7.97 -23.84
N PHE A 100 -5.65 6.84 -23.45
CA PHE A 100 -6.13 5.78 -24.34
C PHE A 100 -7.65 5.71 -24.35
N LYS A 101 -8.21 5.34 -25.50
CA LYS A 101 -9.64 5.06 -25.66
C LYS A 101 -9.85 3.59 -26.02
N PHE A 102 -10.37 2.81 -25.08
CA PHE A 102 -10.65 1.39 -25.25
C PHE A 102 -12.09 1.19 -25.70
N LYS A 103 -12.30 0.62 -26.89
CA LYS A 103 -13.64 0.32 -27.42
C LYS A 103 -14.17 -0.96 -26.75
N LEU A 104 -15.34 -0.87 -26.10
CA LEU A 104 -16.06 -2.02 -25.55
C LEU A 104 -17.14 -2.53 -26.51
N SER A 105 -17.70 -1.64 -27.33
CA SER A 105 -18.63 -1.95 -28.41
C SER A 105 -18.62 -0.83 -29.46
N ILE A 106 -19.51 -0.89 -30.47
CA ILE A 106 -19.67 0.18 -31.47
C ILE A 106 -20.07 1.51 -30.82
N LEU A 107 -20.84 1.48 -29.72
CA LEU A 107 -21.39 2.68 -29.06
C LEU A 107 -20.76 2.97 -27.69
N GLN A 108 -19.87 2.11 -27.20
CA GLN A 108 -19.31 2.24 -25.85
C GLN A 108 -17.79 2.14 -25.86
N SER A 109 -17.18 3.06 -25.13
CA SER A 109 -15.74 3.09 -24.90
C SER A 109 -15.44 3.59 -23.50
N VAL A 110 -14.27 3.23 -23.00
CA VAL A 110 -13.74 3.72 -21.73
C VAL A 110 -12.39 4.38 -21.98
N THR A 111 -12.14 5.47 -21.29
CA THR A 111 -10.87 6.18 -21.32
C THR A 111 -10.04 5.87 -20.09
N GLY A 112 -8.74 5.71 -20.29
CA GLY A 112 -7.77 5.52 -19.22
C GLY A 112 -6.45 6.17 -19.56
N ILE A 113 -5.58 6.34 -18.57
CA ILE A 113 -4.25 6.91 -18.75
C ILE A 113 -3.18 5.92 -18.30
N ALA A 114 -2.06 5.87 -19.02
CA ALA A 114 -0.88 5.08 -18.65
C ALA A 114 0.41 5.79 -19.06
N ARG A 115 1.53 5.41 -18.44
CA ARG A 115 2.89 5.82 -18.83
C ARG A 115 3.68 4.64 -19.35
N PHE A 116 4.64 4.92 -20.21
CA PHE A 116 5.64 3.96 -20.67
C PHE A 116 6.94 4.19 -19.92
N TYR A 117 7.66 3.11 -19.62
CA TYR A 117 9.03 3.14 -19.15
C TYR A 117 9.88 2.27 -20.06
N VAL A 118 10.95 2.82 -20.64
CA VAL A 118 11.87 2.03 -21.47
C VAL A 118 12.94 1.45 -20.58
N ARG A 119 12.86 0.15 -20.31
CA ARG A 119 13.82 -0.53 -19.44
C ARG A 119 15.16 -0.72 -20.13
N GLN A 120 15.10 -1.11 -21.40
CA GLN A 120 16.28 -1.45 -22.20
C GLN A 120 15.98 -1.43 -23.70
N ILE A 121 16.98 -1.13 -24.53
CA ILE A 121 16.88 -1.21 -26.00
C ILE A 121 17.74 -2.33 -26.58
N GLU A 122 18.95 -2.53 -26.04
CA GLU A 122 19.90 -3.55 -26.50
C GLU A 122 20.39 -4.41 -25.33
N PRO A 123 20.68 -5.73 -25.52
CA PRO A 123 20.56 -6.48 -26.77
C PRO A 123 19.13 -6.79 -27.23
N GLN A 124 18.13 -6.57 -26.39
CA GLN A 124 16.71 -6.78 -26.69
C GLN A 124 15.88 -5.62 -26.19
N VAL A 125 14.78 -5.35 -26.90
CA VAL A 125 13.86 -4.28 -26.53
C VAL A 125 12.98 -4.72 -25.38
N GLU A 126 13.02 -3.94 -24.31
CA GLU A 126 12.15 -4.12 -23.14
C GLU A 126 11.56 -2.79 -22.71
N PHE A 127 10.24 -2.74 -22.61
CA PHE A 127 9.55 -1.60 -22.04
C PHE A 127 8.38 -2.04 -21.17
N TYR A 128 7.96 -1.15 -20.29
CA TYR A 128 6.90 -1.39 -19.33
C TYR A 128 5.81 -0.34 -19.53
N VAL A 129 4.56 -0.75 -19.42
CA VAL A 129 3.40 0.14 -19.37
C VAL A 129 2.83 0.05 -17.97
N SER A 130 2.71 1.20 -17.29
CA SER A 130 2.09 1.28 -15.97
C SER A 130 0.67 0.72 -16.00
N ALA A 131 0.12 0.39 -14.83
CA ALA A 131 -1.31 0.11 -14.73
C ALA A 131 -2.15 1.23 -15.37
N VAL A 132 -3.19 0.85 -16.10
CA VAL A 132 -4.07 1.81 -16.78
C VAL A 132 -4.98 2.41 -15.71
N ASN A 133 -4.77 3.67 -15.40
CA ASN A 133 -5.57 4.43 -14.44
C ASN A 133 -6.92 4.82 -15.07
N PHE A 134 -7.90 5.19 -14.25
CA PHE A 134 -9.05 5.94 -14.76
C PHE A 134 -8.56 7.29 -15.32
N ASP A 135 -9.16 7.75 -16.41
CA ASP A 135 -8.92 9.11 -16.88
C ASP A 135 -9.62 10.11 -15.94
N PRO A 136 -8.91 11.01 -15.24
CA PRO A 136 -9.55 11.94 -14.31
C PRO A 136 -10.55 12.88 -15.00
N GLY A 137 -10.38 13.13 -16.31
CA GLY A 137 -11.30 13.96 -17.10
C GLY A 137 -12.58 13.25 -17.55
N ALA A 138 -12.59 11.91 -17.55
CA ALA A 138 -13.74 11.09 -17.95
C ALA A 138 -13.65 9.70 -17.31
N PRO A 139 -13.75 9.59 -15.98
CA PRO A 139 -13.49 8.33 -15.30
C PRO A 139 -14.69 7.39 -15.47
N LEU A 140 -14.44 6.08 -15.51
CA LEU A 140 -15.51 5.06 -15.66
C LEU A 140 -16.49 5.08 -14.47
N PHE A 141 -15.97 5.38 -13.28
CA PHE A 141 -16.71 5.59 -12.04
C PHE A 141 -16.25 6.90 -11.41
N ALA A 142 -17.06 7.50 -10.54
CA ALA A 142 -16.65 8.72 -9.85
C ALA A 142 -15.42 8.46 -8.97
N VAL A 143 -14.30 9.14 -9.29
CA VAL A 143 -13.06 9.12 -8.49
C VAL A 143 -12.92 10.37 -7.61
N SER A 144 -14.01 11.13 -7.47
CA SER A 144 -14.06 12.33 -6.63
C SER A 144 -15.49 12.62 -6.15
N SER A 145 -15.59 13.41 -5.09
CA SER A 145 -16.82 14.03 -4.60
C SER A 145 -16.59 15.54 -4.43
N PRO A 146 -17.38 16.40 -5.12
CA PRO A 146 -18.41 16.06 -6.11
C PRO A 146 -17.81 15.39 -7.36
N PRO A 147 -18.58 14.60 -8.15
CA PRO A 147 -18.05 13.81 -9.26
C PRO A 147 -17.29 14.59 -10.36
N ALA A 148 -17.63 15.87 -10.57
CA ALA A 148 -16.98 16.71 -11.58
C ALA A 148 -15.58 17.19 -11.16
N TYR A 149 -15.27 17.18 -9.86
CA TYR A 149 -14.06 17.80 -9.32
C TYR A 149 -12.77 17.24 -9.92
N ALA A 150 -12.65 15.92 -10.11
CA ALA A 150 -11.47 15.32 -10.73
C ALA A 150 -11.22 15.83 -12.15
N LYS A 151 -12.29 16.07 -12.92
CA LYS A 151 -12.19 16.62 -14.28
C LYS A 151 -11.76 18.08 -14.23
N ASP A 152 -12.44 18.88 -13.40
CA ASP A 152 -12.16 20.31 -13.27
C ASP A 152 -10.70 20.54 -12.85
N LEU A 153 -10.21 19.75 -11.89
CA LEU A 153 -8.82 19.78 -11.45
C LEU A 153 -7.86 19.39 -12.59
N ALA A 154 -8.14 18.31 -13.32
CA ALA A 154 -7.31 17.87 -14.43
C ALA A 154 -7.23 18.88 -15.59
N GLU A 155 -8.27 19.70 -15.79
CA GLU A 155 -8.27 20.81 -16.76
C GLU A 155 -7.34 21.95 -16.34
N GLN A 156 -7.11 22.14 -15.03
CA GLN A 156 -6.26 23.21 -14.50
C GLN A 156 -4.80 22.79 -14.37
N ILE A 157 -4.55 21.60 -13.81
CA ILE A 157 -3.19 21.17 -13.50
C ILE A 157 -2.63 20.15 -14.50
N GLY A 158 -3.47 19.63 -15.41
CA GLY A 158 -3.14 18.49 -16.27
C GLY A 158 -3.54 17.15 -15.65
N VAL A 159 -3.39 16.05 -16.41
CA VAL A 159 -3.73 14.70 -15.93
C VAL A 159 -2.80 14.23 -14.82
N PHE A 160 -3.35 13.41 -13.92
CA PHE A 160 -2.70 12.90 -12.72
C PHE A 160 -3.15 11.45 -12.44
N SER A 161 -2.35 10.71 -11.69
CA SER A 161 -2.69 9.33 -11.31
C SER A 161 -3.94 9.29 -10.44
N THR A 162 -4.85 8.37 -10.77
CA THR A 162 -6.09 8.12 -10.01
C THR A 162 -6.03 6.83 -9.21
N LEU A 163 -4.93 6.08 -9.26
CA LEU A 163 -4.79 4.85 -8.49
C LEU A 163 -4.68 5.15 -7.00
N GLY A 164 -5.24 4.24 -6.19
CA GLY A 164 -5.05 4.30 -4.75
C GLY A 164 -3.61 4.04 -4.32
N MET A 165 -2.86 3.22 -5.08
CA MET A 165 -1.43 2.99 -4.90
C MET A 165 -0.71 3.22 -6.24
N ALA A 166 -0.27 4.46 -6.47
CA ALA A 166 0.26 4.90 -7.76
C ALA A 166 1.68 4.41 -8.04
N GLU A 167 2.52 4.37 -7.01
CA GLU A 167 3.91 3.90 -7.07
C GLU A 167 3.95 2.36 -7.21
N ASP A 168 4.54 1.90 -8.33
CA ASP A 168 4.44 0.50 -8.76
C ASP A 168 5.48 -0.39 -8.07
N HIS A 169 5.16 -0.77 -6.84
CA HIS A 169 5.96 -1.71 -6.05
C HIS A 169 6.01 -3.12 -6.66
N ASN A 170 5.01 -3.53 -7.46
CA ASN A 170 4.99 -4.82 -8.13
C ASN A 170 6.00 -4.85 -9.28
N GLY A 171 6.07 -3.79 -10.08
CA GLY A 171 7.08 -3.62 -11.12
C GLY A 171 8.51 -3.75 -10.58
N LEU A 172 8.77 -3.20 -9.39
CA LEU A 172 10.06 -3.34 -8.71
C LEU A 172 10.28 -4.75 -8.11
N ASN A 173 9.27 -5.32 -7.43
CA ASN A 173 9.36 -6.70 -6.91
C ASN A 173 9.58 -7.75 -8.00
N ASN A 174 8.96 -7.55 -9.18
CA ASN A 174 9.10 -8.43 -10.35
C ASN A 174 10.38 -8.14 -11.16
N GLY A 175 11.20 -7.17 -10.75
CA GLY A 175 12.45 -6.80 -11.41
C GLY A 175 12.29 -6.11 -12.77
N ARG A 176 11.09 -5.59 -13.10
CA ARG A 176 10.85 -4.82 -14.33
C ARG A 176 11.32 -3.39 -14.20
N LEU A 177 11.17 -2.86 -13.00
CA LEU A 177 11.72 -1.58 -12.58
C LEU A 177 12.94 -1.87 -11.70
N ASP A 178 14.01 -1.12 -11.91
CA ASP A 178 15.09 -0.99 -10.94
C ASP A 178 14.73 0.11 -9.93
N GLU A 179 15.53 0.27 -8.87
CA GLU A 179 15.30 1.26 -7.82
C GLU A 179 15.23 2.69 -8.39
N ALA A 180 16.10 3.02 -9.35
CA ALA A 180 16.10 4.34 -9.99
C ALA A 180 14.78 4.60 -10.75
N ALA A 181 14.27 3.62 -11.50
CA ALA A 181 12.99 3.74 -12.19
C ALA A 181 11.81 3.89 -11.22
N PHE A 182 11.81 3.14 -10.13
CA PHE A 182 10.77 3.23 -9.09
C PHE A 182 10.80 4.61 -8.39
N LEU A 183 11.97 5.11 -8.02
CA LEU A 183 12.12 6.43 -7.40
C LEU A 183 11.76 7.57 -8.36
N ALA A 184 12.09 7.44 -9.64
CA ALA A 184 11.65 8.39 -10.66
C ALA A 184 10.11 8.41 -10.79
N GLN A 185 9.45 7.26 -10.66
CA GLN A 185 7.98 7.21 -10.62
C GLN A 185 7.42 7.85 -9.33
N CYS A 186 8.07 7.62 -8.19
CA CYS A 186 7.71 8.25 -6.91
C CYS A 186 7.74 9.78 -7.04
N GLU A 187 8.78 10.36 -7.65
CA GLU A 187 8.85 11.82 -7.85
C GLU A 187 7.75 12.32 -8.80
N LEU A 188 7.44 11.59 -9.89
CA LEU A 188 6.32 11.95 -10.78
C LEU A 188 4.98 12.02 -10.02
N VAL A 189 4.75 11.06 -9.12
CA VAL A 189 3.56 11.03 -8.26
C VAL A 189 3.59 12.22 -7.29
N LEU A 190 4.72 12.47 -6.65
CA LEU A 190 4.89 13.58 -5.71
C LEU A 190 4.66 14.95 -6.37
N GLU A 191 5.20 15.17 -7.57
CA GLU A 191 4.99 16.38 -8.38
C GLU A 191 3.51 16.57 -8.78
N GLU A 192 2.79 15.49 -9.06
CA GLU A 192 1.34 15.54 -9.27
C GLU A 192 0.63 16.04 -8.01
N ARG A 193 0.97 15.52 -6.83
CA ARG A 193 0.33 15.93 -5.57
C ARG A 193 0.73 17.34 -5.16
N GLU A 194 1.97 17.77 -5.45
CA GLU A 194 2.41 19.16 -5.27
C GLU A 194 1.61 20.13 -6.15
N ARG A 195 1.39 19.82 -7.44
CA ARG A 195 0.55 20.65 -8.31
C ARG A 195 -0.88 20.77 -7.80
N MET A 196 -1.47 19.67 -7.32
CA MET A 196 -2.80 19.68 -6.69
C MET A 196 -2.82 20.56 -5.45
N MET A 197 -1.87 20.36 -4.54
CA MET A 197 -1.74 21.11 -3.30
C MET A 197 -1.66 22.61 -3.58
N ARG A 198 -0.76 23.02 -4.47
CA ARG A 198 -0.57 24.44 -4.81
C ARG A 198 -1.84 25.05 -5.39
N PHE A 199 -2.46 24.38 -6.36
CA PHE A 199 -3.68 24.86 -7.00
C PHE A 199 -4.82 25.01 -5.99
N GLU A 200 -5.09 24.00 -5.18
CA GLU A 200 -6.17 24.04 -4.20
C GLU A 200 -5.89 25.04 -3.07
N LEU A 201 -4.63 25.13 -2.61
CA LEU A 201 -4.23 26.05 -1.56
C LEU A 201 -4.31 27.53 -2.01
N ASP A 202 -4.04 27.82 -3.29
CA ASP A 202 -4.21 29.17 -3.84
C ASP A 202 -5.67 29.63 -3.89
N GLN A 203 -6.60 28.67 -4.00
CA GLN A 203 -8.03 28.91 -4.08
C GLN A 203 -8.73 28.80 -2.72
N PHE A 204 -8.07 28.18 -1.74
CA PHE A 204 -8.59 27.94 -0.41
C PHE A 204 -8.73 29.26 0.36
N LYS A 205 -9.87 29.42 1.04
CA LYS A 205 -10.21 30.66 1.77
C LYS A 205 -10.50 30.41 3.25
N GLU A 206 -11.27 29.38 3.54
CA GLU A 206 -11.71 29.04 4.89
C GLU A 206 -12.15 27.57 4.97
N GLY A 207 -12.21 27.03 6.20
CA GLY A 207 -12.71 25.68 6.47
C GLY A 207 -11.60 24.67 6.75
N PHE A 208 -11.74 23.46 6.23
CA PHE A 208 -10.80 22.36 6.43
C PHE A 208 -10.11 21.97 5.13
N PHE A 209 -8.78 22.06 5.11
CA PHE A 209 -7.94 21.61 4.01
C PHE A 209 -7.15 20.37 4.44
N PHE A 210 -7.26 19.28 3.68
CA PHE A 210 -6.55 18.04 3.95
C PHE A 210 -5.85 17.54 2.70
N LEU A 211 -4.59 17.15 2.87
CA LEU A 211 -3.77 16.58 1.83
C LEU A 211 -2.95 15.43 2.43
N LEU A 212 -2.85 14.34 1.68
CA LEU A 212 -2.07 13.16 2.04
C LEU A 212 -0.96 12.95 1.00
N TYR A 213 0.25 12.68 1.49
CA TYR A 213 1.39 12.27 0.69
C TYR A 213 1.79 10.84 1.08
N ASP A 214 1.45 9.86 0.25
CA ASP A 214 1.73 8.43 0.49
C ASP A 214 3.14 8.01 0.07
N THR A 215 3.82 8.81 -0.76
CA THR A 215 5.13 8.49 -1.33
C THR A 215 6.21 8.16 -0.27
N PRO A 216 6.31 8.86 0.87
CA PRO A 216 7.26 8.50 1.94
C PRO A 216 7.04 7.09 2.49
N ASP A 217 5.80 6.66 2.63
CA ASP A 217 5.46 5.30 3.06
C ASP A 217 5.91 4.26 2.01
N ARG A 218 5.60 4.50 0.73
CA ARG A 218 6.01 3.62 -0.38
C ARG A 218 7.53 3.51 -0.51
N VAL A 219 8.25 4.62 -0.39
CA VAL A 219 9.72 4.63 -0.43
C VAL A 219 10.27 3.83 0.75
N GLN A 220 9.79 4.08 1.97
CA GLN A 220 10.25 3.36 3.16
C GLN A 220 10.02 1.85 3.02
N HIS A 221 8.85 1.39 2.56
CA HIS A 221 8.61 -0.01 2.27
C HIS A 221 9.66 -0.59 1.32
N MET A 222 9.96 0.08 0.20
CA MET A 222 10.76 -0.52 -0.87
C MET A 222 12.28 -0.42 -0.68
N VAL A 223 12.78 0.55 0.11
CA VAL A 223 14.22 0.84 0.19
C VAL A 223 14.84 0.59 1.57
N TRP A 224 14.06 0.24 2.60
CA TRP A 224 14.58 0.06 3.97
C TRP A 224 15.72 -0.95 4.07
N ARG A 225 15.70 -2.03 3.27
CA ARG A 225 16.78 -3.02 3.26
C ARG A 225 18.15 -2.44 2.95
N PHE A 226 18.28 -1.25 2.37
CA PHE A 226 19.59 -0.66 2.08
C PHE A 226 20.25 0.02 3.28
N ARG A 227 19.48 0.37 4.32
CA ARG A 227 20.03 0.92 5.58
C ARG A 227 20.19 -0.13 6.66
N ASP A 228 19.53 -1.28 6.53
CA ASP A 228 19.53 -2.34 7.51
C ASP A 228 20.46 -3.50 7.14
N ARG A 229 21.66 -3.50 7.73
CA ARG A 229 22.68 -4.53 7.48
C ARG A 229 22.28 -5.94 7.95
N GLU A 230 21.28 -6.06 8.82
CA GLU A 230 20.78 -7.36 9.29
C GLU A 230 19.67 -7.93 8.38
N HIS A 231 19.16 -7.14 7.43
CA HIS A 231 18.11 -7.58 6.52
C HIS A 231 18.63 -8.68 5.57
N PRO A 232 17.92 -9.82 5.39
CA PRO A 232 18.36 -10.91 4.50
C PRO A 232 18.61 -10.47 3.05
N GLY A 233 17.79 -9.54 2.54
CA GLY A 233 17.98 -8.87 1.25
C GLY A 233 18.92 -7.65 1.25
N PHE A 234 19.81 -7.47 2.23
CA PHE A 234 20.77 -6.35 2.24
C PHE A 234 21.77 -6.48 1.08
N GLU A 235 21.92 -5.43 0.29
CA GLU A 235 22.81 -5.37 -0.88
C GLU A 235 23.90 -4.31 -0.64
N PRO A 236 25.12 -4.69 -0.18
CA PRO A 236 26.16 -3.74 0.24
C PRO A 236 26.59 -2.74 -0.83
N ASP A 237 26.58 -3.16 -2.11
CA ASP A 237 26.99 -2.31 -3.22
C ASP A 237 25.96 -1.22 -3.50
N LEU A 238 24.68 -1.57 -3.54
CA LEU A 238 23.59 -0.62 -3.72
C LEU A 238 23.34 0.23 -2.47
N ALA A 239 23.62 -0.29 -1.26
CA ALA A 239 23.48 0.45 -0.02
C ALA A 239 24.32 1.74 0.02
N ARG A 240 25.46 1.78 -0.69
CA ARG A 240 26.29 3.00 -0.81
C ARG A 240 25.53 4.15 -1.48
N GLU A 241 24.64 3.84 -2.41
CA GLU A 241 23.83 4.80 -3.15
C GLU A 241 22.49 5.06 -2.44
N TYR A 242 21.86 4.00 -1.93
CA TYR A 242 20.46 4.04 -1.54
C TYR A 242 20.17 4.13 -0.03
N SER A 243 21.18 3.99 0.83
CA SER A 243 20.97 3.96 2.29
C SER A 243 20.42 5.25 2.91
N THR A 244 20.52 6.39 2.20
CA THR A 244 20.03 7.71 2.67
C THR A 244 18.78 8.19 1.95
N LEU A 245 18.18 7.36 1.10
CA LEU A 245 17.00 7.77 0.30
C LEU A 245 15.79 8.13 1.16
N ILE A 246 15.62 7.48 2.31
CA ILE A 246 14.51 7.79 3.23
C ILE A 246 14.67 9.22 3.75
N GLU A 247 15.86 9.59 4.22
CA GLU A 247 16.16 10.95 4.67
C GLU A 247 16.02 11.98 3.53
N GLN A 248 16.46 11.63 2.32
CA GLN A 248 16.29 12.48 1.14
C GLN A 248 14.81 12.69 0.81
N GLN A 249 13.98 11.66 0.95
CA GLN A 249 12.53 11.75 0.76
C GLN A 249 11.89 12.66 1.81
N TYR A 250 12.26 12.54 3.08
CA TYR A 250 11.80 13.48 4.12
C TYR A 250 12.26 14.91 3.85
N ALA A 251 13.49 15.13 3.38
CA ALA A 251 13.97 16.44 2.96
C ALA A 251 13.21 16.99 1.74
N ARG A 252 12.74 16.12 0.85
CA ARG A 252 11.85 16.50 -0.26
C ARG A 252 10.46 16.89 0.26
N CYS A 253 9.91 16.19 1.25
CA CYS A 253 8.66 16.53 1.91
C CYS A 253 8.74 17.85 2.69
N ASP A 254 9.85 18.11 3.39
CA ASP A 254 10.09 19.38 4.07
C ASP A 254 9.96 20.58 3.12
N LYS A 255 10.52 20.48 1.91
CA LYS A 255 10.38 21.51 0.86
C LYS A 255 8.94 21.74 0.41
N LEU A 256 8.05 20.75 0.55
CA LEU A 256 6.63 20.90 0.22
C LEU A 256 5.90 21.79 1.23
N LEU A 257 6.45 21.96 2.44
CA LEU A 257 5.85 22.81 3.47
C LEU A 257 6.05 24.30 3.19
N ALA A 258 7.07 24.69 2.43
CA ALA A 258 7.34 26.11 2.14
C ALA A 258 6.11 26.88 1.58
N PRO A 259 5.47 26.45 0.47
CA PRO A 259 4.27 27.12 -0.02
C PRO A 259 3.06 27.02 0.92
N VAL A 260 3.02 26.02 1.81
CA VAL A 260 1.98 25.91 2.83
C VAL A 260 2.18 26.98 3.89
N LEU A 261 3.40 27.12 4.40
CA LEU A 261 3.75 28.12 5.40
C LEU A 261 3.52 29.55 4.93
N ASP A 262 3.72 29.84 3.63
CA ASP A 262 3.42 31.15 3.03
C ASP A 262 1.92 31.54 3.12
N LYS A 263 1.04 30.56 3.35
CA LYS A 263 -0.42 30.73 3.43
C LYS A 263 -0.95 30.66 4.87
N VAL A 264 -0.12 30.29 5.84
CA VAL A 264 -0.51 30.20 7.24
C VAL A 264 -0.46 31.59 7.87
N ASP A 265 -1.58 32.04 8.43
CA ASP A 265 -1.71 33.27 9.18
C ASP A 265 -2.07 33.02 10.66
N GLU A 266 -2.36 34.08 11.41
CA GLU A 266 -2.77 34.04 12.82
C GLU A 266 -4.10 33.30 13.08
N ASN A 267 -4.91 33.10 12.04
CA ASN A 267 -6.20 32.41 12.10
C ASN A 267 -6.16 31.04 11.41
N THR A 268 -4.95 30.50 11.17
CA THR A 268 -4.74 29.23 10.49
C THR A 268 -4.01 28.25 11.41
N MET A 269 -4.62 27.11 11.68
CA MET A 269 -3.93 25.98 12.34
C MET A 269 -3.34 25.05 11.29
N LEU A 270 -2.01 25.04 11.19
CA LEU A 270 -1.26 24.00 10.49
C LEU A 270 -1.03 22.80 11.41
N VAL A 271 -1.35 21.61 10.88
CA VAL A 271 -1.04 20.29 11.46
C VAL A 271 -0.24 19.50 10.41
N VAL A 272 0.92 18.97 10.80
CA VAL A 272 1.70 18.01 10.01
C VAL A 272 1.85 16.74 10.84
N LEU A 273 1.41 15.61 10.32
CA LEU A 273 1.36 14.37 11.08
C LEU A 273 1.65 13.15 10.21
N SER A 274 1.96 12.03 10.85
CA SER A 274 1.89 10.71 10.22
C SER A 274 0.89 9.83 10.97
N ASP A 275 0.23 8.96 10.22
CA ASP A 275 -0.68 7.95 10.75
C ASP A 275 0.07 6.83 11.50
N HIS A 276 1.33 6.58 11.14
CA HIS A 276 2.24 5.68 11.84
C HIS A 276 3.72 6.02 11.61
N GLY A 277 4.59 5.34 12.36
CA GLY A 277 6.03 5.27 12.10
C GLY A 277 6.39 4.09 11.20
N PHE A 278 7.65 3.68 11.21
CA PHE A 278 8.18 2.58 10.39
C PHE A 278 9.32 1.83 11.08
N ASN A 279 9.50 0.57 10.70
CA ASN A 279 10.61 -0.27 11.12
C ASN A 279 11.04 -1.22 9.99
N THR A 280 12.09 -2.01 10.22
CA THR A 280 12.52 -3.08 9.32
C THR A 280 11.58 -4.28 9.36
N PHE A 281 11.41 -4.93 8.20
CA PHE A 281 10.75 -6.21 8.05
C PHE A 281 11.74 -7.24 7.48
N ARG A 282 12.45 -7.92 8.38
CA ARG A 282 13.50 -8.89 8.04
C ARG A 282 12.95 -10.29 7.83
N ARG A 283 11.98 -10.69 8.64
CA ARG A 283 11.47 -12.07 8.67
C ARG A 283 9.97 -12.12 8.91
N ALA A 284 9.31 -13.02 8.22
CA ALA A 284 7.88 -13.29 8.35
C ALA A 284 7.64 -14.41 9.38
N PHE A 285 6.65 -14.25 10.24
CA PHE A 285 6.13 -15.28 11.14
C PHE A 285 4.76 -15.76 10.66
N ASP A 286 4.59 -17.07 10.48
CA ASP A 286 3.34 -17.64 9.99
C ASP A 286 2.41 -18.03 11.15
N THR A 287 1.45 -17.15 11.43
CA THR A 287 0.48 -17.32 12.52
C THR A 287 -0.37 -18.57 12.37
N ASN A 288 -0.82 -18.90 11.14
CA ASN A 288 -1.62 -20.10 10.91
C ASN A 288 -0.83 -21.40 11.16
N THR A 289 0.44 -21.44 10.76
CA THR A 289 1.35 -22.55 11.08
C THR A 289 1.58 -22.67 12.57
N TRP A 290 1.74 -21.56 13.29
CA TRP A 290 1.85 -21.59 14.75
C TRP A 290 0.59 -22.17 15.41
N LEU A 291 -0.61 -21.70 15.00
CA LEU A 291 -1.88 -22.22 15.50
C LEU A 291 -2.03 -23.72 15.22
N TRP A 292 -1.61 -24.17 14.04
CA TRP A 292 -1.61 -25.59 13.69
C TRP A 292 -0.63 -26.42 14.55
N GLN A 293 0.61 -25.96 14.73
CA GLN A 293 1.61 -26.64 15.57
C GLN A 293 1.14 -26.77 17.03
N ASN A 294 0.35 -25.82 17.51
CA ASN A 294 -0.23 -25.81 18.86
C ASN A 294 -1.63 -26.45 18.93
N GLN A 295 -2.07 -27.14 17.88
CA GLN A 295 -3.36 -27.86 17.82
C GLN A 295 -4.60 -26.97 18.02
N LEU A 296 -4.47 -25.66 17.78
CA LEU A 296 -5.56 -24.69 17.80
C LEU A 296 -6.24 -24.55 16.42
N LEU A 297 -5.51 -24.90 15.36
CA LEU A 297 -6.02 -25.03 14.00
C LEU A 297 -5.82 -26.47 13.53
N VAL A 298 -6.83 -27.04 12.88
CA VAL A 298 -6.77 -28.41 12.35
C VAL A 298 -7.00 -28.38 10.84
N LEU A 299 -6.17 -29.13 10.10
CA LEU A 299 -6.32 -29.33 8.66
C LEU A 299 -7.09 -30.62 8.36
N LYS A 300 -7.85 -30.60 7.26
CA LYS A 300 -8.62 -31.75 6.79
C LYS A 300 -7.74 -32.97 6.54
N ASN A 301 -8.29 -34.16 6.79
CA ASN A 301 -7.67 -35.45 6.47
C ASN A 301 -6.26 -35.66 7.04
N GLY A 302 -5.90 -34.97 8.13
CA GLY A 302 -4.57 -35.06 8.74
C GLY A 302 -3.45 -34.46 7.88
N LYS A 303 -3.78 -33.56 6.94
CA LYS A 303 -2.79 -32.82 6.16
C LYS A 303 -1.90 -31.96 7.07
N THR A 304 -0.73 -31.63 6.54
CA THR A 304 0.19 -30.64 7.12
C THR A 304 0.27 -29.42 6.21
N PRO A 305 0.57 -28.22 6.75
CA PRO A 305 0.85 -27.04 5.94
C PRO A 305 1.88 -27.32 4.85
N ASN A 306 1.66 -26.77 3.65
CA ASN A 306 2.56 -26.92 2.51
C ASN A 306 2.35 -25.81 1.45
N GLU A 307 3.21 -25.79 0.43
CA GLU A 307 3.26 -24.80 -0.65
C GLU A 307 1.99 -24.66 -1.48
N GLU A 308 1.08 -25.63 -1.44
CA GLU A 308 -0.19 -25.56 -2.18
C GLU A 308 -1.27 -24.79 -1.39
N MET A 309 -1.06 -24.57 -0.08
CA MET A 309 -2.03 -23.94 0.84
C MET A 309 -1.70 -22.48 1.14
N ARG A 310 -1.14 -21.75 0.17
CA ARG A 310 -0.58 -20.39 0.40
C ARG A 310 -1.62 -19.28 0.50
N GLU A 311 -2.86 -19.55 0.12
CA GLU A 311 -3.96 -18.59 0.19
C GLU A 311 -5.29 -19.30 0.50
N GLY A 312 -6.09 -18.66 1.34
CA GLY A 312 -7.42 -19.13 1.71
C GLY A 312 -7.45 -20.31 2.68
N LEU A 313 -8.54 -20.38 3.45
CA LEU A 313 -8.73 -21.35 4.55
C LEU A 313 -9.48 -22.61 4.08
N THR A 314 -9.35 -23.00 2.82
CA THR A 314 -10.15 -24.08 2.20
C THR A 314 -9.81 -25.46 2.76
N GLU A 315 -8.58 -25.65 3.21
CA GLU A 315 -8.07 -26.91 3.77
C GLU A 315 -8.25 -27.03 5.29
N VAL A 316 -8.80 -26.00 5.94
CA VAL A 316 -9.10 -26.00 7.39
C VAL A 316 -10.32 -26.90 7.68
N ASP A 317 -10.17 -27.77 8.69
CA ASP A 317 -11.26 -28.53 9.29
C ASP A 317 -11.91 -27.68 10.39
N TRP A 318 -12.96 -26.96 10.00
CA TRP A 318 -13.67 -26.02 10.87
C TRP A 318 -14.34 -26.70 12.06
N SER A 319 -14.77 -27.96 11.93
CA SER A 319 -15.42 -28.70 13.01
C SER A 319 -14.49 -29.03 14.19
N ARG A 320 -13.19 -28.81 14.02
CA ARG A 320 -12.14 -29.11 15.02
C ARG A 320 -11.17 -27.95 15.25
N THR A 321 -11.39 -26.81 14.60
CA THR A 321 -10.52 -25.64 14.68
C THR A 321 -11.07 -24.65 15.69
N TYR A 322 -10.22 -24.20 16.62
CA TYR A 322 -10.56 -23.20 17.63
C TYR A 322 -10.29 -21.77 17.17
N ALA A 323 -9.21 -21.57 16.42
CA ALA A 323 -8.80 -20.24 15.96
C ALA A 323 -8.09 -20.30 14.59
N TYR A 324 -8.14 -19.19 13.86
CA TYR A 324 -7.48 -19.00 12.58
C TYR A 324 -7.00 -17.55 12.43
N ALA A 325 -6.03 -17.32 11.57
CA ALA A 325 -5.48 -16.00 11.29
C ALA A 325 -5.78 -15.56 9.86
N THR A 326 -6.11 -14.28 9.71
CA THR A 326 -6.24 -13.57 8.44
C THR A 326 -6.10 -12.07 8.68
N GLY A 327 -5.68 -11.33 7.65
CA GLY A 327 -5.35 -9.91 7.77
C GLY A 327 -3.98 -9.67 8.42
N LEU A 328 -3.71 -8.41 8.74
CA LEU A 328 -2.39 -7.92 9.11
C LEU A 328 -2.10 -8.13 10.61
N GLY A 329 -2.06 -9.39 11.05
CA GLY A 329 -1.79 -9.78 12.45
C GLY A 329 -3.02 -10.14 13.29
N GLY A 330 -4.20 -10.22 12.66
CA GLY A 330 -5.45 -10.59 13.33
C GLY A 330 -5.62 -12.10 13.49
N ILE A 331 -6.14 -12.51 14.66
CA ILE A 331 -6.58 -13.88 14.95
C ILE A 331 -8.07 -13.84 15.34
N TYR A 332 -8.82 -14.78 14.77
CA TYR A 332 -10.25 -14.95 14.99
C TYR A 332 -10.50 -16.31 15.63
N LEU A 333 -11.39 -16.34 16.63
CA LEU A 333 -11.90 -17.56 17.23
C LEU A 333 -13.06 -18.11 16.39
N ASN A 334 -13.21 -19.42 16.32
CA ASN A 334 -14.25 -20.08 15.53
C ASN A 334 -15.57 -20.19 16.31
N PHE A 335 -16.32 -19.09 16.40
CA PHE A 335 -17.56 -18.96 17.19
C PHE A 335 -18.79 -19.48 16.45
N LYS A 336 -19.67 -20.16 17.19
CA LYS A 336 -21.00 -20.56 16.72
C LYS A 336 -21.81 -19.35 16.28
N GLY A 337 -22.39 -19.43 15.08
CA GLY A 337 -23.26 -18.39 14.53
C GLY A 337 -22.52 -17.25 13.82
N ARG A 338 -21.21 -17.09 14.04
CA ARG A 338 -20.35 -16.18 13.25
C ARG A 338 -19.66 -16.95 12.13
N GLU A 339 -19.02 -18.06 12.45
CA GLU A 339 -18.46 -19.00 11.49
C GLU A 339 -19.45 -20.14 11.18
N ARG A 340 -19.49 -20.59 9.91
CA ARG A 340 -20.48 -21.58 9.43
C ARG A 340 -20.46 -22.89 10.23
N GLU A 341 -19.28 -23.34 10.62
CA GLU A 341 -19.03 -24.55 11.41
C GLU A 341 -18.38 -24.20 12.75
N GLY A 342 -18.73 -23.03 13.31
CA GLY A 342 -18.26 -22.56 14.61
C GLY A 342 -18.45 -23.58 15.72
N ILE A 343 -17.44 -23.72 16.58
CA ILE A 343 -17.46 -24.69 17.69
C ILE A 343 -17.44 -24.02 19.06
N LEU A 344 -16.98 -22.78 19.13
CA LEU A 344 -16.87 -22.02 20.38
C LEU A 344 -18.13 -21.25 20.70
N GLU A 345 -18.41 -21.12 21.99
CA GLU A 345 -19.33 -20.12 22.56
C GLU A 345 -18.51 -19.21 23.47
N GLU A 346 -19.02 -18.00 23.72
CA GLU A 346 -18.38 -17.07 24.64
C GLU A 346 -18.31 -17.65 26.07
N GLY A 347 -17.25 -17.31 26.81
CA GLY A 347 -17.02 -17.80 28.18
C GLY A 347 -15.77 -18.68 28.33
N ALA A 348 -15.81 -19.61 29.29
CA ALA A 348 -14.60 -20.28 29.78
C ALA A 348 -13.78 -21.05 28.74
N GLU A 349 -14.40 -21.58 27.68
CA GLU A 349 -13.67 -22.25 26.60
C GLU A 349 -12.98 -21.25 25.66
N ALA A 350 -13.69 -20.23 25.20
CA ALA A 350 -13.10 -19.14 24.43
C ALA A 350 -11.96 -18.45 25.19
N ASP A 351 -12.14 -18.20 26.50
CA ASP A 351 -11.09 -17.62 27.34
C ASP A 351 -9.87 -18.54 27.51
N ARG A 352 -10.08 -19.86 27.57
CA ARG A 352 -8.95 -20.81 27.55
C ARG A 352 -8.17 -20.73 26.24
N VAL A 353 -8.86 -20.64 25.10
CA VAL A 353 -8.22 -20.47 23.79
C VAL A 353 -7.46 -19.14 23.72
N ARG A 354 -8.08 -18.02 24.11
CA ARG A 354 -7.43 -16.70 24.17
C ARG A 354 -6.19 -16.74 25.05
N ASN A 355 -6.29 -17.26 26.27
CA ASN A 355 -5.17 -17.35 27.21
C ASN A 355 -4.03 -18.23 26.69
N ALA A 356 -4.34 -19.34 26.02
CA ALA A 356 -3.34 -20.21 25.41
C ALA A 356 -2.56 -19.47 24.32
N ILE A 357 -3.24 -18.69 23.47
CA ILE A 357 -2.60 -17.89 22.42
C ILE A 357 -1.76 -16.76 23.05
N GLN A 358 -2.34 -15.97 23.96
CA GLN A 358 -1.67 -14.85 24.61
C GLN A 358 -0.42 -15.26 25.39
N SER A 359 -0.45 -16.41 26.06
CA SER A 359 0.70 -16.90 26.83
C SER A 359 1.70 -17.65 25.95
N GLY A 360 1.24 -18.34 24.90
CA GLY A 360 2.07 -19.20 24.07
C GLY A 360 2.84 -18.46 22.98
N MET A 361 2.20 -17.51 22.29
CA MET A 361 2.82 -16.82 21.15
C MET A 361 4.09 -16.03 21.52
N PRO A 362 4.14 -15.27 22.64
CA PRO A 362 5.36 -14.59 23.06
C PRO A 362 6.53 -15.52 23.41
N GLN A 363 6.28 -16.83 23.60
CA GLN A 363 7.34 -17.83 23.78
C GLN A 363 7.98 -18.28 22.46
N ALA A 364 7.41 -17.89 21.32
CA ALA A 364 8.00 -18.15 20.02
C ALA A 364 9.31 -17.36 19.87
N SER A 365 10.39 -18.08 19.57
CA SER A 365 11.72 -17.50 19.38
C SER A 365 12.25 -17.87 18.00
N ASP A 366 12.93 -16.92 17.38
CA ASP A 366 13.70 -17.17 16.19
C ASP A 366 14.98 -17.90 16.57
N SER A 367 14.99 -19.22 16.42
CA SER A 367 16.14 -20.06 16.78
C SER A 367 17.41 -19.72 16.01
N THR A 368 17.30 -19.11 14.83
CA THR A 368 18.46 -18.74 14.00
C THR A 368 19.09 -17.41 14.42
N LYS A 369 18.31 -16.51 15.04
CA LYS A 369 18.77 -15.19 15.51
C LYS A 369 18.83 -15.07 17.02
N ASN A 370 18.27 -16.03 17.75
CA ASN A 370 18.12 -16.06 19.20
C ASN A 370 17.46 -14.78 19.74
N ARG A 371 16.35 -14.37 19.13
CA ARG A 371 15.59 -13.15 19.48
C ARG A 371 14.08 -13.46 19.58
N PRO A 372 13.34 -12.75 20.44
CA PRO A 372 11.89 -12.86 20.50
C PRO A 372 11.27 -12.38 19.18
N VAL A 373 10.17 -13.02 18.78
CA VAL A 373 9.45 -12.71 17.54
C VAL A 373 8.19 -11.88 17.80
N ILE A 374 7.52 -12.17 18.92
CA ILE A 374 6.24 -11.59 19.31
C ILE A 374 6.43 -10.92 20.66
N GLN A 375 6.10 -9.63 20.73
CA GLN A 375 6.16 -8.84 21.95
C GLN A 375 4.99 -9.21 22.88
N SER A 376 3.78 -9.23 22.32
CA SER A 376 2.55 -9.54 23.06
C SER A 376 1.41 -9.92 22.10
N VAL A 377 0.27 -10.31 22.66
CA VAL A 377 -0.98 -10.49 21.92
C VAL A 377 -2.08 -9.78 22.69
N SER A 378 -2.63 -8.73 22.09
CA SER A 378 -3.69 -7.92 22.69
C SER A 378 -5.06 -8.52 22.41
N ARG A 379 -5.98 -8.36 23.37
CA ARG A 379 -7.39 -8.71 23.14
C ARG A 379 -8.13 -7.58 22.48
N ARG A 380 -9.16 -7.94 21.73
CA ARG A 380 -10.05 -6.98 21.06
C ARG A 380 -10.61 -5.94 22.02
N GLU A 381 -11.08 -6.35 23.19
CA GLU A 381 -11.69 -5.49 24.20
C GLU A 381 -10.70 -4.54 24.91
N GLU A 382 -9.39 -4.78 24.76
CA GLU A 382 -8.35 -3.89 25.27
C GLU A 382 -8.08 -2.73 24.31
N ILE A 383 -8.38 -2.91 23.02
CA ILE A 383 -8.06 -1.95 21.95
C ILE A 383 -9.31 -1.24 21.44
N TYR A 384 -10.39 -1.99 21.20
CA TYR A 384 -11.53 -1.53 20.45
C TYR A 384 -12.79 -1.45 21.30
N SER A 385 -13.54 -0.38 21.07
CA SER A 385 -14.81 -0.09 21.71
C SER A 385 -15.87 0.29 20.64
N GLY A 386 -17.14 0.35 21.06
CA GLY A 386 -18.22 0.83 20.18
C GLY A 386 -18.92 -0.24 19.31
N PRO A 387 -19.85 0.20 18.45
CA PRO A 387 -20.84 -0.67 17.81
C PRO A 387 -20.25 -1.66 16.78
N TYR A 388 -19.03 -1.40 16.30
CA TYR A 388 -18.33 -2.25 15.34
C TYR A 388 -17.21 -3.09 15.96
N ALA A 389 -16.99 -3.00 17.27
CA ALA A 389 -15.92 -3.74 17.94
C ALA A 389 -16.03 -5.25 17.67
N ALA A 390 -17.23 -5.81 17.57
CA ALA A 390 -17.44 -7.23 17.27
C ALA A 390 -16.93 -7.68 15.89
N ASN A 391 -16.70 -6.75 14.95
CA ASN A 391 -16.16 -7.03 13.61
C ASN A 391 -14.63 -7.10 13.59
N ALA A 392 -13.95 -6.61 14.64
CA ALA A 392 -12.50 -6.66 14.75
C ALA A 392 -12.02 -8.10 15.08
N PRO A 393 -10.75 -8.44 14.78
CA PRO A 393 -10.14 -9.68 15.25
C PRO A 393 -10.31 -9.86 16.75
N ASP A 394 -10.48 -11.10 17.22
CA ASP A 394 -10.61 -11.36 18.66
C ASP A 394 -9.29 -11.16 19.40
N LEU A 395 -8.16 -11.36 18.70
CA LEU A 395 -6.81 -11.07 19.18
C LEU A 395 -5.98 -10.40 18.08
N LEU A 396 -5.05 -9.54 18.48
CA LEU A 396 -4.08 -8.89 17.59
C LEU A 396 -2.65 -9.23 18.04
N VAL A 397 -1.83 -9.71 17.12
CA VAL A 397 -0.43 -10.07 17.39
C VAL A 397 0.47 -8.84 17.26
N ASN A 398 1.19 -8.51 18.33
CA ASN A 398 2.13 -7.40 18.36
C ASN A 398 3.55 -7.93 18.12
N PHE A 399 4.05 -7.79 16.90
CA PHE A 399 5.37 -8.31 16.51
C PHE A 399 6.51 -7.45 17.04
N CYS A 400 7.62 -8.09 17.41
CA CYS A 400 8.86 -7.39 17.70
C CYS A 400 9.45 -6.74 16.42
N PRO A 401 10.19 -5.62 16.54
CA PRO A 401 11.00 -5.04 15.47
C PRO A 401 11.75 -6.08 14.60
N GLY A 402 11.58 -5.99 13.28
CA GLY A 402 12.18 -6.92 12.32
C GLY A 402 11.33 -8.13 11.97
N TYR A 403 10.23 -8.35 12.68
CA TYR A 403 9.27 -9.43 12.41
C TYR A 403 7.92 -8.87 12.00
N ARG A 404 7.18 -9.65 11.21
CA ARG A 404 5.83 -9.32 10.77
C ARG A 404 5.06 -10.61 10.50
N VAL A 405 3.74 -10.53 10.40
CA VAL A 405 2.92 -11.63 9.84
C VAL A 405 3.40 -12.02 8.44
N SER A 406 3.36 -13.32 8.14
CA SER A 406 3.65 -13.87 6.81
C SER A 406 2.65 -13.39 5.77
N TRP A 407 3.10 -13.36 4.51
CA TRP A 407 2.26 -13.02 3.37
C TRP A 407 1.07 -13.98 3.25
N GLN A 408 1.28 -15.26 3.57
CA GLN A 408 0.30 -16.33 3.43
C GLN A 408 -0.77 -16.22 4.53
N SER A 409 -0.36 -16.09 5.79
CA SER A 409 -1.30 -15.92 6.90
C SER A 409 -2.17 -14.67 6.71
N ALA A 410 -1.63 -13.60 6.14
CA ALA A 410 -2.40 -12.38 5.85
C ALA A 410 -3.60 -12.63 4.91
N VAL A 411 -3.50 -13.58 3.99
CA VAL A 411 -4.57 -13.98 3.06
C VAL A 411 -5.23 -15.32 3.45
N GLY A 412 -5.06 -15.76 4.69
CA GLY A 412 -5.68 -16.97 5.23
C GLY A 412 -5.04 -18.29 4.77
N GLY A 413 -3.79 -18.28 4.32
CA GLY A 413 -3.01 -19.46 3.97
C GLY A 413 -1.92 -19.80 4.99
N PHE A 414 -0.98 -20.63 4.56
CA PHE A 414 0.16 -21.12 5.34
C PHE A 414 1.48 -20.95 4.57
N ALA A 415 2.52 -20.53 5.27
CA ALA A 415 3.89 -20.57 4.79
C ALA A 415 4.50 -21.98 4.92
N ASN A 416 5.70 -22.17 4.37
CA ASN A 416 6.40 -23.47 4.42
C ASN A 416 7.05 -23.74 5.77
N SER A 417 7.37 -22.66 6.48
CA SER A 417 7.96 -22.72 7.80
C SER A 417 7.36 -21.66 8.71
N LEU A 418 7.54 -21.85 10.02
CA LEU A 418 7.04 -20.92 11.02
C LEU A 418 7.65 -19.52 10.87
N ILE A 419 8.93 -19.44 10.47
CA ILE A 419 9.65 -18.18 10.29
C ILE A 419 10.47 -18.23 9.00
N GLU A 420 10.27 -17.25 8.12
CA GLU A 420 10.93 -17.16 6.81
C GLU A 420 11.68 -15.84 6.64
N ASP A 421 12.82 -15.88 5.96
CA ASP A 421 13.54 -14.68 5.56
C ASP A 421 12.72 -13.88 4.54
N ASN A 422 12.64 -12.57 4.74
CA ASN A 422 12.04 -11.68 3.76
C ASN A 422 13.05 -11.36 2.66
N MET A 423 12.88 -11.99 1.51
CA MET A 423 13.66 -11.73 0.29
C MET A 423 12.97 -10.79 -0.69
N ARG A 424 11.76 -10.28 -0.37
CA ARG A 424 11.05 -9.32 -1.22
C ARG A 424 11.66 -7.92 -1.07
N ARG A 425 11.39 -7.03 -2.03
CA ARG A 425 11.87 -5.63 -1.99
C ARG A 425 11.15 -4.82 -0.91
N TRP A 426 9.90 -5.20 -0.60
CA TRP A 426 9.13 -4.70 0.53
C TRP A 426 9.79 -5.09 1.85
N SER A 427 10.57 -4.19 2.43
CA SER A 427 11.56 -4.41 3.49
C SER A 427 11.45 -3.45 4.67
N GLY A 428 10.77 -2.30 4.51
CA GLY A 428 10.26 -1.50 5.62
C GLY A 428 8.81 -1.89 5.90
N ASP A 429 8.35 -1.78 7.14
CA ASP A 429 6.96 -2.08 7.50
C ASP A 429 6.55 -1.40 8.83
N HIS A 430 5.26 -1.47 9.13
CA HIS A 430 4.62 -0.88 10.30
C HIS A 430 3.52 -1.80 10.87
N ILE A 431 3.37 -3.03 10.35
CA ILE A 431 2.53 -4.10 10.91
C ILE A 431 3.30 -4.81 12.04
N VAL A 432 3.57 -4.05 13.10
CA VAL A 432 4.32 -4.47 14.29
C VAL A 432 3.65 -3.93 15.55
N ASP A 433 4.23 -4.18 16.72
CA ASP A 433 3.81 -3.51 17.94
C ASP A 433 3.77 -1.98 17.75
N PRO A 434 2.63 -1.30 18.03
CA PRO A 434 2.47 0.13 17.74
C PRO A 434 3.44 1.02 18.52
N GLU A 435 3.93 0.61 19.70
CA GLU A 435 4.95 1.36 20.44
C GLU A 435 6.30 1.39 19.72
N ALA A 436 6.56 0.42 18.83
CA ALA A 436 7.78 0.35 18.05
C ALA A 436 7.77 1.23 16.80
N VAL A 437 6.61 1.75 16.39
CA VAL A 437 6.42 2.58 15.19
C VAL A 437 5.53 3.80 15.50
N PRO A 438 5.91 4.66 16.46
CA PRO A 438 5.11 5.83 16.80
C PRO A 438 5.02 6.79 15.60
N GLY A 439 3.84 7.34 15.38
CA GLY A 439 3.64 8.44 14.43
C GLY A 439 4.24 9.75 14.93
N ILE A 440 4.24 10.75 14.05
CA ILE A 440 4.67 12.12 14.37
C ILE A 440 3.48 13.07 14.39
N LEU A 441 3.57 14.11 15.22
CA LEU A 441 2.61 15.22 15.26
C LEU A 441 3.36 16.53 15.47
N PHE A 442 3.19 17.44 14.53
CA PHE A 442 3.58 18.84 14.61
C PHE A 442 2.33 19.71 14.48
N MET A 443 2.16 20.67 15.38
CA MET A 443 1.05 21.62 15.37
C MET A 443 1.58 23.03 15.58
N SER A 444 1.02 23.98 14.83
CA SER A 444 1.32 25.42 14.98
C SER A 444 0.68 26.05 16.22
N GLN A 445 -0.43 25.47 16.70
CA GLN A 445 -1.08 25.89 17.93
C GLN A 445 -0.43 25.22 19.14
N ASP A 446 -0.30 25.98 20.21
CA ASP A 446 0.19 25.46 21.48
C ASP A 446 -0.85 24.49 22.07
N PRO A 447 -0.48 23.23 22.36
CA PRO A 447 -1.40 22.33 23.03
C PRO A 447 -1.74 22.86 24.43
N HIS A 448 -2.95 22.56 24.91
CA HIS A 448 -3.40 22.90 26.25
C HIS A 448 -2.36 22.46 27.30
N PRO A 449 -2.12 23.21 28.39
CA PRO A 449 -1.08 22.85 29.38
C PRO A 449 -1.17 21.41 29.90
N ALA A 450 -2.38 20.86 30.03
CA ALA A 450 -2.60 19.46 30.40
C ALA A 450 -2.07 18.44 29.37
N ALA A 451 -2.11 18.77 28.08
CA ALA A 451 -1.49 17.98 27.01
C ALA A 451 0.03 18.17 26.96
N LYS A 452 0.54 19.37 27.32
CA LYS A 452 1.99 19.61 27.47
C LYS A 452 2.59 18.78 28.62
N ASP A 453 1.93 18.69 29.76
CA ASP A 453 2.41 17.86 30.89
C ASP A 453 2.37 16.34 30.57
N ALA A 454 1.51 15.91 29.66
CA ALA A 454 1.39 14.53 29.23
C ALA A 454 2.43 14.06 28.20
N THR A 455 3.06 14.98 27.46
CA THR A 455 4.19 14.68 26.56
C THR A 455 5.52 14.40 27.28
N ARG A 456 5.57 14.54 28.62
CA ARG A 456 6.73 14.13 29.42
C ARG A 456 6.63 12.64 29.72
N VAL A 457 7.53 11.86 29.12
CA VAL A 457 7.75 10.44 29.45
C VAL A 457 7.79 10.26 30.98
N GLY A 458 6.86 9.47 31.53
CA GLY A 458 6.84 9.08 32.94
C GLY A 458 5.81 9.76 33.86
N HIS A 459 4.84 10.55 33.36
CA HIS A 459 3.76 11.06 34.21
C HIS A 459 2.62 10.03 34.39
N PRO A 460 2.22 9.67 35.62
CA PRO A 460 1.25 8.58 35.89
C PRO A 460 -0.19 8.85 35.38
N ASN A 461 -0.51 10.10 35.02
CA ASN A 461 -1.78 10.51 34.43
C ASN A 461 -1.60 11.22 33.06
N GLY A 462 -0.47 11.01 32.37
CA GLY A 462 -0.20 11.68 31.09
C GLY A 462 -1.02 11.08 29.94
N HIS A 463 -1.93 11.85 29.34
CA HIS A 463 -2.55 11.53 28.06
C HIS A 463 -1.59 11.87 26.90
N PHE A 464 -0.78 10.91 26.45
CA PHE A 464 -0.03 11.09 25.21
C PHE A 464 -1.00 11.41 24.07
N PRO A 465 -0.73 12.42 23.22
CA PRO A 465 -1.59 12.70 22.08
C PRO A 465 -1.76 11.46 21.21
N ASN A 466 -3.00 11.08 20.94
CA ASN A 466 -3.36 9.97 20.05
C ASN A 466 -3.97 10.50 18.76
N ILE A 467 -3.91 9.73 17.68
CA ILE A 467 -4.48 10.14 16.39
C ILE A 467 -6.00 10.43 16.48
N ILE A 468 -6.71 9.75 17.38
CA ILE A 468 -8.13 9.97 17.64
C ILE A 468 -8.43 11.34 18.23
N ASP A 469 -7.45 12.02 18.82
CA ASP A 469 -7.59 13.37 19.40
C ASP A 469 -7.65 14.46 18.31
N LEU A 470 -7.20 14.16 17.08
CA LEU A 470 -7.12 15.17 16.03
C LEU A 470 -8.48 15.63 15.51
N ALA A 471 -9.44 14.71 15.33
CA ALA A 471 -10.77 15.10 14.86
C ALA A 471 -11.49 16.03 15.86
N PRO A 472 -11.55 15.73 17.17
CA PRO A 472 -12.03 16.67 18.20
C PRO A 472 -11.28 18.00 18.21
N THR A 473 -9.96 17.98 18.08
CA THR A 473 -9.12 19.19 18.02
C THR A 473 -9.48 20.08 16.84
N ILE A 474 -9.61 19.51 15.64
CA ILE A 474 -9.97 20.22 14.41
C ILE A 474 -11.40 20.80 14.53
N LEU A 475 -12.36 20.02 15.03
CA LEU A 475 -13.73 20.50 15.22
C LEU A 475 -13.81 21.65 16.23
N ASN A 476 -13.11 21.52 17.36
CA ASN A 476 -13.03 22.57 18.37
C ASN A 476 -12.42 23.86 17.77
N TYR A 477 -11.32 23.74 17.03
CA TYR A 477 -10.68 24.88 16.34
C TYR A 477 -11.64 25.59 15.38
N LEU A 478 -12.43 24.83 14.61
CA LEU A 478 -13.40 25.36 13.66
C LEU A 478 -14.71 25.85 14.31
N GLY A 479 -14.83 25.80 15.64
CA GLY A 479 -16.05 26.16 16.36
C GLY A 479 -17.24 25.22 16.09
N VAL A 480 -16.97 23.99 15.65
CA VAL A 480 -17.98 22.96 15.40
C VAL A 480 -18.13 22.07 16.64
N PRO A 481 -19.37 21.80 17.11
CA PRO A 481 -19.57 20.92 18.26
C PRO A 481 -18.96 19.53 18.03
N VAL A 482 -18.12 19.09 18.96
CA VAL A 482 -17.54 17.73 18.96
C VAL A 482 -18.63 16.72 19.30
N PRO A 483 -18.93 15.74 18.43
CA PRO A 483 -19.90 14.70 18.74
C PRO A 483 -19.47 13.88 19.96
N GLN A 484 -20.40 13.60 20.88
CA GLN A 484 -20.14 12.80 22.09
C GLN A 484 -19.66 11.36 21.81
N VAL A 485 -19.84 10.89 20.57
CA VAL A 485 -19.39 9.56 20.13
C VAL A 485 -17.90 9.52 19.79
N MET A 486 -17.22 10.67 19.67
CA MET A 486 -15.77 10.70 19.48
C MET A 486 -15.07 10.33 20.79
N GLU A 487 -14.10 9.42 20.71
CA GLU A 487 -13.35 8.91 21.87
C GLU A 487 -12.15 9.80 22.22
N GLY A 488 -11.60 10.52 21.24
CA GLY A 488 -10.51 11.46 21.45
C GLY A 488 -10.97 12.75 22.13
N THR A 489 -10.00 13.52 22.62
CA THR A 489 -10.22 14.82 23.26
C THR A 489 -9.47 15.91 22.52
N SER A 490 -10.01 17.14 22.50
CA SER A 490 -9.29 18.28 21.92
C SER A 490 -7.94 18.50 22.61
N LEU A 491 -6.89 18.70 21.81
CA LEU A 491 -5.55 19.03 22.28
C LEU A 491 -5.37 20.52 22.57
N ILE A 492 -6.33 21.36 22.17
CA ILE A 492 -6.35 22.82 22.34
C ILE A 492 -7.53 23.28 23.19
#